data_AF-A0A7R9QTC1-F1
#
_entry.id   AF-A0A7R9QTC1-F1
#
_cell.length_a   1.000
_cell.length_b   1.000
_cell.length_c   1.000
_cell.angle_alpha   90.00
_cell.angle_beta   90.00
_cell.angle_gamma   90.00
#
_symmetry.space_group_name_H-M   'P 1'
#
loop_
_entity.id
_entity.type
_entity.pdbx_description
1 polymer ?
#
loop_
_entity_poly.entity_id
_entity_poly.type
_entity_poly.pdbx_seq_one_letter_code
_entity_poly.pdbx_strand_id
1 'polypeptide(L)'
;MNTMAMRKAIQKHQMLKVSALMSSMAQRAMSAGSAHPNPNPHGWKSWRDIPDSMIPTTSKRDPNNPIYGTRKYVDYRKQQIWFQIPDGVPVFLKGGTTDKVLYYGLWVAVTTLVLVNAYHIGDMIFGKPTKKA
;
A
#
# COMPACT_ATOMS: atom_id res chain seq x y z
N MET A 1 -0.62 -50.11 6.38
CA MET A 1 -1.09 -48.72 6.14
C MET A 1 -0.17 -48.05 5.14
N ASN A 2 -0.69 -47.65 3.98
CA ASN A 2 0.10 -47.17 2.83
C ASN A 2 0.48 -45.69 3.00
N THR A 3 1.70 -45.45 3.49
CA THR A 3 2.27 -44.11 3.80
C THR A 3 2.33 -43.18 2.58
N MET A 4 2.42 -43.73 1.36
CA MET A 4 2.42 -42.93 0.13
C MET A 4 1.07 -42.28 -0.18
N ALA A 5 -0.05 -42.96 0.07
CA ALA A 5 -1.38 -42.40 -0.16
C ALA A 5 -1.67 -41.23 0.79
N MET A 6 -1.22 -41.34 2.04
CA MET A 6 -1.35 -40.29 3.05
C MET A 6 -0.53 -39.04 2.70
N ARG A 7 0.72 -39.22 2.22
CA ARG A 7 1.56 -38.10 1.76
C ARG A 7 0.95 -37.37 0.57
N LYS A 8 0.38 -38.11 -0.40
CA LYS A 8 -0.27 -37.52 -1.59
C LYS A 8 -1.53 -36.73 -1.22
N ALA A 9 -2.30 -37.21 -0.24
CA ALA A 9 -3.47 -36.50 0.28
C ALA A 9 -3.09 -35.20 1.01
N ILE A 10 -2.05 -35.23 1.84
CA ILE A 10 -1.52 -34.04 2.53
C ILE A 10 -1.02 -33.01 1.53
N GLN A 11 -0.27 -33.43 0.52
CA GLN A 11 0.25 -32.54 -0.52
C GLN A 11 -0.88 -31.88 -1.34
N LYS A 12 -1.92 -32.65 -1.70
CA LYS A 12 -3.10 -32.12 -2.40
C LYS A 12 -3.85 -31.09 -1.53
N HIS A 13 -3.99 -31.36 -0.24
CA HIS A 13 -4.64 -30.44 0.70
C HIS A 13 -3.84 -29.15 0.90
N GLN A 14 -2.51 -29.23 0.96
CA GLN A 14 -1.60 -28.07 1.01
C GLN A 14 -1.73 -27.21 -0.26
N MET A 15 -1.71 -27.84 -1.44
CA MET A 15 -1.86 -27.13 -2.73
C MET A 15 -3.21 -26.41 -2.86
N LEU A 16 -4.29 -27.02 -2.38
CA LEU A 16 -5.62 -26.39 -2.37
C LEU A 16 -5.67 -25.15 -1.47
N LYS A 17 -5.01 -25.19 -0.30
CA LYS A 17 -4.92 -24.02 0.59
C LYS A 17 -4.14 -22.88 -0.04
N VAL A 18 -3.01 -23.18 -0.69
CA VAL A 18 -2.20 -22.16 -1.38
C VAL A 18 -2.98 -21.55 -2.55
N SER A 19 -3.68 -22.37 -3.34
CA SER A 19 -4.52 -21.89 -4.43
C SER A 19 -5.66 -21.00 -3.93
N ALA A 20 -6.35 -21.38 -2.86
CA ALA A 20 -7.41 -20.55 -2.26
C ALA A 20 -6.87 -19.20 -1.74
N LEU A 21 -5.67 -19.20 -1.16
CA LEU A 21 -5.02 -18.00 -0.65
C LEU A 21 -4.64 -17.06 -1.81
N MET A 22 -4.07 -17.60 -2.88
CA MET A 22 -3.74 -16.86 -4.10
C MET A 22 -4.98 -16.29 -4.80
N SER A 23 -6.06 -17.06 -4.91
CA SER A 23 -7.34 -16.59 -5.46
C SER A 23 -7.96 -15.47 -4.63
N SER A 24 -7.86 -15.53 -3.29
CA SER A 24 -8.35 -14.47 -2.41
C SER A 24 -7.54 -13.17 -2.54
N MET A 25 -6.22 -13.28 -2.75
CA MET A 25 -5.36 -12.12 -3.00
C MET A 25 -5.63 -11.51 -4.37
N ALA A 26 -5.84 -12.34 -5.40
CA ALA A 26 -6.21 -11.88 -6.74
C ALA A 26 -7.59 -11.22 -6.75
N GLN A 27 -8.60 -11.78 -6.10
CA GLN A 27 -9.93 -11.18 -6.00
C GLN A 27 -9.90 -9.83 -5.26
N ARG A 28 -9.12 -9.73 -4.17
CA ARG A 28 -8.91 -8.44 -3.48
C ARG A 28 -8.23 -7.40 -4.38
N ALA A 29 -7.21 -7.81 -5.13
CA ALA A 29 -6.51 -6.94 -6.07
C ALA A 29 -7.44 -6.45 -7.20
N MET A 30 -8.32 -7.31 -7.71
CA MET A 30 -9.29 -6.94 -8.76
C MET A 30 -10.43 -6.06 -8.24
N SER A 31 -10.91 -6.26 -7.02
CA SER A 31 -11.94 -5.40 -6.41
C SER A 31 -11.47 -3.98 -6.08
N ALA A 32 -10.16 -3.75 -6.02
CA ALA A 32 -9.59 -2.42 -5.81
C ALA A 32 -9.55 -1.57 -7.10
N GLY A 33 -9.80 -2.16 -8.28
CA GLY A 33 -9.66 -1.50 -9.58
C GLY A 33 -10.89 -0.73 -10.07
N SER A 34 -12.04 -0.84 -9.38
CA SER A 34 -13.32 -0.30 -9.86
C SER A 34 -13.94 0.78 -8.96
N ALA A 35 -13.13 1.46 -8.15
CA ALA A 35 -13.57 2.70 -7.52
C ALA A 35 -13.45 3.82 -8.55
N HIS A 36 -14.56 4.17 -9.21
CA HIS A 36 -14.67 5.48 -9.87
C HIS A 36 -14.15 6.53 -8.87
N PRO A 37 -13.16 7.37 -9.22
CA PRO A 37 -12.67 8.41 -8.33
C PRO A 37 -13.83 9.36 -8.09
N ASN A 38 -14.48 9.24 -6.93
CA ASN A 38 -15.44 10.23 -6.52
C ASN A 38 -14.59 11.41 -6.01
N PRO A 39 -14.63 12.58 -6.66
CA PRO A 39 -13.89 13.73 -6.18
C PRO A 39 -14.21 13.97 -4.70
N ASN A 40 -13.18 14.33 -3.92
CA ASN A 40 -13.33 14.62 -2.49
C ASN A 40 -14.58 15.50 -2.27
N PRO A 41 -15.63 14.99 -1.61
CA PRO A 41 -16.93 15.67 -1.54
C PRO A 41 -16.86 17.01 -0.82
N HIS A 42 -15.81 17.23 -0.04
CA HIS A 42 -15.58 18.47 0.71
C HIS A 42 -14.55 19.40 0.06
N GLY A 43 -13.85 18.97 -1.00
CA GLY A 43 -12.86 19.78 -1.70
C GLY A 43 -11.60 20.12 -0.88
N TRP A 44 -11.37 19.48 0.25
CA TRP A 44 -10.16 19.65 1.06
C TRP A 44 -8.91 19.21 0.29
N LYS A 45 -7.82 19.97 0.41
CA LYS A 45 -6.54 19.68 -0.25
C LYS A 45 -5.59 18.91 0.66
N SER A 46 -5.77 19.06 1.97
CA SER A 46 -5.00 18.37 2.99
C SER A 46 -5.87 18.01 4.20
N TRP A 47 -5.41 17.06 5.01
CA TRP A 47 -6.06 16.73 6.29
C TRP A 47 -6.15 17.94 7.23
N ARG A 48 -5.27 18.94 7.08
CA ARG A 48 -5.27 20.15 7.90
C ARG A 48 -6.46 21.06 7.60
N ASP A 49 -7.01 20.98 6.39
CA ASP A 49 -8.14 21.80 5.93
C ASP A 49 -9.48 21.32 6.51
N ILE A 50 -9.51 20.12 7.10
CA ILE A 50 -10.68 19.58 7.79
C ILE A 50 -10.96 20.46 9.02
N PRO A 51 -12.18 20.99 9.20
CA PRO A 51 -12.48 21.86 10.34
C PRO A 51 -12.48 21.07 11.66
N ASP A 52 -11.97 21.69 12.73
CA ASP A 52 -11.93 21.08 14.08
C ASP A 52 -13.33 20.73 14.60
N SER A 53 -14.36 21.45 14.15
CA SER A 53 -15.76 21.23 14.53
C SER A 53 -16.33 19.87 14.09
N MET A 54 -15.72 19.21 13.09
CA MET A 54 -16.11 17.85 12.69
C MET A 54 -15.57 16.76 13.61
N ILE A 55 -14.63 17.10 14.49
CA ILE A 55 -14.01 16.13 15.38
C ILE A 55 -14.81 16.03 16.68
N PRO A 56 -15.34 14.85 17.04
CA PRO A 56 -16.03 14.70 18.30
C PRO A 56 -15.04 14.87 19.45
N THR A 57 -15.28 15.89 20.27
CA THR A 57 -14.51 16.20 21.49
C THR A 57 -14.96 15.37 22.69
N THR A 58 -15.94 14.47 22.51
CA THR A 58 -16.46 13.57 23.55
C THR A 58 -16.67 12.17 22.98
N SER A 59 -16.64 11.17 23.85
CA SER A 59 -16.95 9.77 23.51
C SER A 59 -18.08 9.26 24.37
N LYS A 60 -18.98 8.46 23.78
CA LYS A 60 -20.07 7.79 24.51
C LYS A 60 -19.56 6.85 25.60
N ARG A 61 -18.34 6.31 25.44
CA ARG A 61 -17.74 5.34 26.36
C ARG A 61 -17.03 6.00 27.55
N ASP A 62 -16.47 7.19 27.34
CA ASP A 62 -15.70 7.91 28.37
C ASP A 62 -15.81 9.43 28.12
N PRO A 63 -16.89 10.08 28.52
CA PRO A 63 -17.13 11.49 28.19
C PRO A 63 -16.08 12.46 28.75
N ASN A 64 -15.39 12.07 29.82
CA ASN A 64 -14.52 12.95 30.60
C ASN A 64 -13.03 12.76 30.27
N ASN A 65 -12.71 12.01 29.22
CA ASN A 65 -11.32 11.78 28.86
C ASN A 65 -10.66 13.08 28.36
N PRO A 66 -9.59 13.57 29.02
CA PRO A 66 -8.94 14.83 28.62
C PRO A 66 -8.28 14.74 27.24
N ILE A 67 -8.01 13.52 26.73
CA ILE A 67 -7.37 13.32 25.44
C ILE A 67 -8.20 13.93 24.30
N TYR A 68 -9.53 13.95 24.39
CA TYR A 68 -10.38 14.41 23.30
C TYR A 68 -10.32 15.91 23.03
N GLY A 69 -9.88 16.70 24.01
CA GLY A 69 -9.60 18.13 23.83
C GLY A 69 -8.16 18.42 23.37
N THR A 70 -7.27 17.42 23.32
CA THR A 70 -5.88 17.65 22.95
C THR A 70 -5.73 17.88 21.45
N ARG A 71 -4.80 18.77 21.07
CA ARG A 71 -4.51 19.03 19.65
C ARG A 71 -4.10 17.76 18.89
N LYS A 72 -3.33 16.89 19.55
CA LYS A 72 -2.90 15.61 18.98
C LYS A 72 -4.08 14.71 18.60
N TYR A 73 -5.10 14.63 19.45
CA TYR A 73 -6.29 13.84 19.15
C TYR A 73 -7.07 14.42 17.97
N VAL A 74 -7.23 15.75 17.94
CA VAL A 74 -7.89 16.44 16.83
C VAL A 74 -7.15 16.16 15.51
N ASP A 75 -5.85 16.34 15.48
CA ASP A 75 -5.03 16.11 14.29
C ASP A 75 -5.09 14.64 13.83
N TYR A 76 -5.03 13.68 14.77
CA TYR A 76 -5.18 12.26 14.47
C TYR A 76 -6.54 11.94 13.83
N ARG A 77 -7.62 12.48 14.39
CA ARG A 77 -8.98 12.24 13.86
C ARG A 77 -9.18 12.88 12.49
N LYS A 78 -8.60 14.07 12.26
CA LYS A 78 -8.57 14.67 10.91
C LYS A 78 -7.84 13.79 9.91
N GLN A 79 -6.67 13.27 10.26
CA GLN A 79 -5.96 12.32 9.40
C GLN A 79 -6.82 11.08 9.13
N GLN A 80 -7.47 10.53 10.14
CA GLN A 80 -8.34 9.37 9.96
C GLN A 80 -9.49 9.66 8.97
N ILE A 81 -10.16 10.81 9.08
CA ILE A 81 -11.19 11.23 8.11
C ILE A 81 -10.59 11.35 6.72
N TRP A 82 -9.44 12.05 6.59
CA TRP A 82 -8.75 12.25 5.32
C TRP A 82 -8.46 10.92 4.61
N PHE A 83 -7.85 9.95 5.29
CA PHE A 83 -7.50 8.67 4.71
C PHE A 83 -8.72 7.81 4.33
N GLN A 84 -9.87 8.04 4.96
CA GLN A 84 -11.12 7.34 4.67
C GLN A 84 -11.91 7.90 3.47
N ILE A 85 -11.56 9.10 2.96
CA ILE A 85 -12.25 9.68 1.79
C ILE A 85 -12.08 8.76 0.58
N PRO A 86 -13.15 8.32 -0.10
CA PRO A 86 -13.06 7.47 -1.27
C PRO A 86 -12.75 8.29 -2.54
N ASP A 87 -11.54 8.84 -2.61
CA ASP A 87 -11.04 9.69 -3.70
C ASP A 87 -10.36 8.92 -4.84
N GLY A 88 -10.26 7.59 -4.73
CA GLY A 88 -9.54 6.74 -5.68
C GLY A 88 -8.02 6.91 -5.60
N VAL A 89 -7.49 7.70 -4.67
CA VAL A 89 -6.05 7.88 -4.48
C VAL A 89 -5.53 6.75 -3.59
N PRO A 90 -4.49 6.01 -4.02
CA PRO A 90 -3.88 4.98 -3.19
C PRO A 90 -3.37 5.55 -1.87
N VAL A 91 -3.51 4.80 -0.77
CA VAL A 91 -3.15 5.24 0.59
C VAL A 91 -1.71 5.77 0.67
N PHE A 92 -0.78 5.14 -0.04
CA PHE A 92 0.65 5.53 -0.06
C PHE A 92 0.96 6.80 -0.87
N LEU A 93 -0.01 7.40 -1.57
CA LEU A 93 0.12 8.69 -2.26
C LEU A 93 -0.73 9.79 -1.60
N LYS A 94 -1.45 9.43 -0.53
CA LYS A 94 -2.52 10.26 0.04
C LYS A 94 -2.01 11.33 1.01
N GLY A 95 -0.76 11.24 1.48
CA GLY A 95 -0.09 12.30 2.24
C GLY A 95 0.35 13.50 1.40
N GLY A 96 0.15 13.45 0.07
CA GLY A 96 0.33 14.59 -0.82
C GLY A 96 1.65 14.56 -1.59
N THR A 97 2.22 15.75 -1.84
CA THR A 97 3.39 15.90 -2.72
C THR A 97 4.62 15.16 -2.20
N THR A 98 4.86 15.17 -0.89
CA THR A 98 6.01 14.50 -0.28
C THR A 98 5.99 12.99 -0.55
N ASP A 99 4.85 12.34 -0.36
CA ASP A 99 4.68 10.90 -0.62
C ASP A 99 4.92 10.57 -2.09
N LYS A 100 4.44 11.41 -3.01
CA LYS A 100 4.69 11.25 -4.45
C LYS A 100 6.18 11.32 -4.77
N VAL A 101 6.88 12.33 -4.24
CA VAL A 101 8.33 12.49 -4.47
C VAL A 101 9.10 11.29 -3.93
N LEU A 102 8.77 10.82 -2.73
CA LEU A 102 9.40 9.64 -2.14
C LEU A 102 9.11 8.37 -2.96
N TYR A 103 7.85 8.17 -3.37
CA TYR A 103 7.44 7.01 -4.14
C TYR A 103 8.15 6.95 -5.50
N TYR A 104 8.12 8.03 -6.27
CA TYR A 104 8.78 8.08 -7.58
C TYR A 104 10.30 8.06 -7.46
N GLY A 105 10.86 8.74 -6.45
CA GLY A 105 12.30 8.70 -6.17
C GLY A 105 12.79 7.28 -5.86
N LEU A 106 12.04 6.54 -5.05
CA LEU A 106 12.34 5.13 -4.75
C LEU A 106 12.27 4.26 -6.00
N TRP A 107 11.24 4.44 -6.83
CA TRP A 107 11.11 3.70 -8.09
C TRP A 107 12.30 3.93 -9.03
N VAL A 108 12.68 5.19 -9.24
CA VAL A 108 13.85 5.53 -10.06
C VAL A 108 15.12 4.88 -9.52
N ALA A 109 15.33 4.91 -8.20
CA ALA A 109 16.49 4.28 -7.58
C ALA A 109 16.51 2.76 -7.80
N VAL A 110 15.37 2.08 -7.59
CA VAL A 110 15.25 0.62 -7.78
C VAL A 110 15.46 0.24 -9.25
N THR A 111 14.81 0.94 -10.18
CA THR A 111 14.96 0.66 -11.61
C THR A 111 16.39 0.89 -12.08
N THR A 112 17.04 1.98 -11.63
CA THR A 112 18.45 2.24 -11.94
C THR A 112 19.34 1.12 -11.43
N LEU A 113 19.14 0.68 -10.19
CA LEU A 113 19.91 -0.42 -9.60
C LEU A 113 19.72 -1.73 -10.39
N VAL A 114 18.50 -2.06 -10.80
CA VAL A 114 18.21 -3.26 -11.61
C VAL A 114 18.92 -3.18 -12.96
N LEU A 115 18.86 -2.03 -13.65
CA LEU A 115 19.49 -1.85 -14.96
C LEU A 115 21.02 -1.93 -14.88
N VAL A 116 21.63 -1.31 -13.87
CA VAL A 116 23.08 -1.37 -13.65
C VAL A 116 23.53 -2.81 -13.37
N ASN A 117 22.80 -3.54 -12.53
CA ASN A 117 23.12 -4.95 -12.28
C ASN A 117 22.94 -5.81 -13.54
N ALA A 118 21.88 -5.59 -14.32
CA ALA A 118 21.66 -6.30 -15.57
C ALA A 118 22.78 -6.03 -16.60
N TYR A 119 23.24 -4.79 -16.69
CA TYR A 119 24.40 -4.41 -17.51
C TYR A 119 25.66 -5.17 -17.09
N HIS A 120 25.99 -5.20 -15.79
CA HIS A 120 27.16 -5.92 -15.30
C HIS A 120 27.07 -7.44 -15.50
N ILE A 121 25.88 -8.03 -15.36
CA ILE A 121 25.65 -9.45 -15.67
C ILE A 121 25.87 -9.71 -17.16
N GLY A 122 25.39 -8.82 -18.03
CA GLY A 122 25.64 -8.88 -19.47
C GLY A 122 27.13 -8.87 -19.80
N ASP A 123 27.89 -7.94 -19.22
CA ASP A 123 29.34 -7.86 -19.38
C ASP A 123 30.06 -9.15 -18.92
N MET A 124 29.59 -9.79 -17.84
CA MET A 124 30.16 -11.06 -17.36
C MET A 124 29.85 -12.24 -18.28
N ILE A 125 28.65 -12.30 -18.85
CA ILE A 125 28.20 -13.43 -19.69
C ILE A 125 28.80 -13.35 -21.10
N PHE A 126 28.75 -12.17 -21.72
CA PHE A 126 29.11 -12.00 -23.13
C PHE A 126 30.54 -11.49 -23.32
N GLY A 127 31.21 -11.11 -22.23
CA GLY A 127 32.53 -10.49 -22.28
C GLY A 127 32.47 -9.06 -22.81
N LYS A 128 33.49 -8.26 -22.48
CA LYS A 128 33.59 -6.89 -23.01
C LYS A 128 33.87 -6.96 -24.51
N PRO A 129 33.20 -6.14 -25.35
CA PRO A 129 33.57 -6.04 -26.75
C PRO A 129 35.02 -5.58 -26.83
N THR A 130 35.89 -6.45 -27.34
CA THR A 130 37.28 -6.11 -27.60
C THR A 130 37.30 -5.04 -28.68
N LYS A 131 37.63 -3.80 -28.30
CA LYS A 131 37.91 -2.73 -29.27
C LYS A 131 39.10 -3.19 -30.10
N LYS A 132 38.87 -3.57 -31.37
CA LYS A 132 39.95 -3.69 -32.34
C LYS A 132 40.46 -2.27 -32.60
N ALA A 133 41.68 -2.01 -32.13
CA ALA A 133 42.46 -0.84 -32.50
C ALA A 133 42.87 -0.92 -33.98
#